data_AF-A0A060YJN2-F1
#
_entry.id   AF-A0A060YJN2-F1
#
_cell.length_a   1.000
_cell.length_b   1.000
_cell.length_c   1.000
_cell.angle_alpha   90.00
_cell.angle_beta   90.00
_cell.angle_gamma   90.00
#
_symmetry.space_group_name_H-M   'P 1'
#
loop_
_entity.id
_entity.type
_entity.pdbx_description
1 polymer ?
#
loop_
_entity_poly.entity_id
_entity_poly.type
_entity_poly.pdbx_seq_one_letter_code
_entity_poly.pdbx_strand_id
1 'polypeptide(L)'
;MASPERNKKILLEMVKQPSNDHCADCGAPEPDWASYKLGVFVCVNCSGTHRDLPAISRIKSIRLDFWDDSLVEFMKTRGNAAANAFYEKCVPLFYYRPQEKDCVVLKDQWIRAKYERREFTGESNSLQQGYSSGLYEGILWKKGKDNKQFLKRRFLLSETDFTLRYFTKEDVSWLKCRRHFS
;
A
#
# COMPACT_ATOMS: atom_id res chain seq x y z
N MET A 1 26.74 24.00 -12.07
CA MET A 1 25.52 24.04 -12.89
C MET A 1 25.07 22.61 -13.14
N ALA A 2 23.80 22.29 -12.85
CA ALA A 2 23.25 20.96 -13.09
C ALA A 2 23.28 20.66 -14.60
N SER A 3 23.83 19.51 -15.00
CA SER A 3 23.63 18.98 -16.36
C SER A 3 22.40 18.07 -16.31
N PRO A 4 21.30 18.40 -16.99
CA PRO A 4 20.08 17.57 -17.01
C PRO A 4 20.37 16.12 -17.42
N GLU A 5 21.29 15.93 -18.37
CA GLU A 5 21.72 14.63 -18.87
C GLU A 5 22.53 13.84 -17.84
N ARG A 6 23.43 14.52 -17.10
CA ARG A 6 24.18 13.91 -15.99
C ARG A 6 23.25 13.37 -14.92
N ASN A 7 22.29 14.17 -14.49
CA ASN A 7 21.37 13.82 -13.41
C ASN A 7 20.45 12.67 -13.79
N LYS A 8 19.93 12.69 -15.03
CA LYS A 8 19.18 11.58 -15.60
C LYS A 8 20.02 10.29 -15.64
N LYS A 9 21.29 10.36 -16.05
CA LYS A 9 22.19 9.20 -16.07
C LYS A 9 22.39 8.61 -14.67
N ILE A 10 22.62 9.45 -13.66
CA ILE A 10 22.78 9.01 -12.27
C ILE A 10 21.52 8.27 -11.78
N LEU A 11 20.34 8.85 -11.99
CA LEU A 11 19.08 8.21 -11.55
C LEU A 11 18.84 6.88 -12.29
N LEU A 12 19.17 6.79 -13.57
CA LEU A 12 19.08 5.54 -14.33
C LEU A 12 20.07 4.47 -13.85
N GLU A 13 21.24 4.87 -13.34
CA GLU A 13 22.18 3.96 -12.68
C GLU A 13 21.67 3.52 -11.31
N MET A 14 21.03 4.42 -10.56
CA MET A 14 20.41 4.09 -9.28
C MET A 14 19.27 3.08 -9.38
N VAL A 15 18.44 3.16 -10.42
CA VAL A 15 17.35 2.18 -10.67
C VAL A 15 17.91 0.78 -10.89
N LYS A 16 19.17 0.63 -11.33
CA LYS A 16 19.79 -0.69 -11.51
C LYS A 16 20.35 -1.28 -10.22
N GLN A 17 20.38 -0.52 -9.14
CA GLN A 17 20.87 -1.01 -7.86
C GLN A 17 19.85 -1.99 -7.24
N PRO A 18 20.31 -3.00 -6.49
CA PRO A 18 19.42 -3.93 -5.82
C PRO A 18 18.37 -3.21 -4.98
N SER A 19 17.13 -3.70 -4.99
CA SER A 19 15.93 -3.11 -4.36
C SER A 19 15.33 -1.89 -5.09
N ASN A 20 16.14 -1.09 -5.78
CA ASN A 20 15.65 0.02 -6.61
C ASN A 20 15.20 -0.45 -8.01
N ASP A 21 15.64 -1.65 -8.41
CA ASP A 21 15.29 -2.32 -9.66
C ASP A 21 13.86 -2.86 -9.70
N HIS A 22 13.14 -2.78 -8.57
CA HIS A 22 11.74 -3.10 -8.44
C HIS A 22 11.00 -1.94 -7.78
N CYS A 23 9.76 -1.73 -8.18
CA CYS A 23 8.85 -0.75 -7.60
C CYS A 23 8.72 -0.97 -6.09
N ALA A 24 8.91 0.11 -5.32
CA ALA A 24 8.86 0.08 -3.86
C ALA A 24 7.51 -0.38 -3.27
N ASP A 25 6.44 -0.40 -4.06
CA ASP A 25 5.08 -0.65 -3.56
C ASP A 25 4.45 -1.93 -4.09
N CYS A 26 4.73 -2.32 -5.33
CA CYS A 26 4.09 -3.49 -5.96
C CYS A 26 5.09 -4.49 -6.56
N GLY A 27 6.39 -4.23 -6.44
CA GLY A 27 7.44 -5.11 -6.95
C GLY A 27 7.55 -5.18 -8.47
N ALA A 28 6.82 -4.37 -9.24
CA ALA A 28 6.97 -4.31 -10.70
C ALA A 28 8.42 -3.94 -11.07
N PRO A 29 9.05 -4.64 -12.04
CA PRO A 29 10.45 -4.39 -12.39
C PRO A 29 10.65 -3.03 -13.06
N GLU A 30 11.90 -2.56 -13.07
CA GLU A 30 12.37 -1.37 -13.80
C GLU A 30 11.54 -0.09 -13.56
N PRO A 31 11.36 0.36 -12.31
CA PRO A 31 10.58 1.56 -12.02
C PRO A 31 11.17 2.80 -12.71
N ASP A 32 10.30 3.57 -13.37
CA ASP A 32 10.65 4.74 -14.18
C ASP A 32 10.17 6.08 -13.57
N TRP A 33 9.60 6.03 -12.36
CA TRP A 33 9.19 7.18 -11.56
C TRP A 33 9.83 7.14 -10.18
N ALA A 34 9.93 8.28 -9.54
CA ALA A 34 10.43 8.38 -8.18
C ALA A 34 9.64 9.40 -7.36
N SER A 35 9.44 9.08 -6.07
CA SER A 35 8.98 10.04 -5.07
C SER A 35 10.18 10.72 -4.44
N TYR A 36 10.43 11.98 -4.79
CA TYR A 36 11.57 12.74 -4.29
C TYR A 36 11.34 13.33 -2.89
N LYS A 37 10.15 13.14 -2.31
CA LYS A 37 9.88 13.45 -0.90
C LYS A 37 10.13 12.25 0.01
N LEU A 38 9.82 11.04 -0.49
CA LEU A 38 9.98 9.79 0.26
C LEU A 38 11.33 9.11 -0.01
N GLY A 39 11.95 9.39 -1.16
CA GLY A 39 13.21 8.77 -1.57
C GLY A 39 13.02 7.35 -2.12
N VAL A 40 11.92 7.09 -2.84
CA VAL A 40 11.59 5.77 -3.41
C VAL A 40 11.43 5.79 -4.92
N PHE A 41 11.73 4.68 -5.57
CA PHE A 41 11.51 4.40 -6.99
C PHE A 41 10.27 3.52 -7.16
N VAL A 42 9.36 3.96 -8.02
CA VAL A 42 8.03 3.34 -8.20
C VAL A 42 7.70 3.23 -9.69
N CYS A 43 6.86 2.26 -10.06
CA CYS A 43 6.36 2.13 -11.43
C CYS A 43 5.31 3.20 -11.77
N VAL A 44 5.02 3.37 -13.05
CA VAL A 44 3.99 4.30 -13.54
C VAL A 44 2.63 4.15 -12.84
N ASN A 45 2.20 2.93 -12.56
CA ASN A 45 0.91 2.68 -11.91
C ASN A 45 0.87 3.18 -10.45
N CYS A 46 1.91 2.86 -9.66
CA CYS A 46 1.98 3.30 -8.26
C CYS A 46 2.25 4.80 -8.17
N SER A 47 2.96 5.36 -9.15
CA SER A 47 3.13 6.81 -9.28
C SER A 47 1.78 7.54 -9.35
N GLY A 48 0.75 6.93 -9.96
CA GLY A 48 -0.62 7.43 -9.99
C GLY A 48 -1.20 7.60 -8.59
N THR A 49 -1.20 6.54 -7.79
CA THR A 49 -1.66 6.58 -6.39
C THR A 49 -0.89 7.61 -5.55
N HIS A 50 0.44 7.70 -5.74
CA HIS A 50 1.24 8.68 -5.01
C HIS A 50 0.86 10.14 -5.33
N ARG A 51 0.29 10.44 -6.50
CA ARG A 51 -0.21 11.79 -6.84
C ARG A 51 -1.44 12.16 -6.02
N ASP A 52 -2.22 11.18 -5.56
CA ASP A 52 -3.38 11.38 -4.70
C ASP A 52 -3.00 11.67 -3.23
N LEU A 53 -1.69 11.67 -2.92
CA LEU A 53 -1.12 11.94 -1.59
C LEU A 53 -0.14 13.13 -1.60
N PRO A 54 -0.52 14.32 -2.09
CA PRO A 54 0.43 15.43 -2.35
C PRO A 54 1.10 15.99 -1.09
N ALA A 55 0.49 15.78 0.08
CA ALA A 55 1.09 16.16 1.37
C ALA A 55 2.22 15.22 1.79
N ILE A 56 2.29 13.99 1.27
CA ILE A 56 3.21 12.94 1.71
C ILE A 56 4.22 12.60 0.63
N SER A 57 3.79 12.55 -0.63
CA SER A 57 4.58 12.15 -1.78
C SER A 57 4.61 13.23 -2.85
N ARG A 58 5.75 13.33 -3.54
CA ARG A 58 5.90 14.17 -4.74
C ARG A 58 6.65 13.39 -5.80
N ILE A 59 6.00 13.21 -6.95
CA ILE A 59 6.42 12.28 -8.00
C ILE A 59 7.06 13.04 -9.17
N LYS A 60 8.14 12.47 -9.73
CA LYS A 60 8.74 12.86 -11.00
C LYS A 60 9.09 11.62 -11.82
N SER A 61 8.93 11.71 -13.14
CA SER A 61 9.47 10.74 -14.09
C SER A 61 10.99 10.86 -14.11
N ILE A 62 11.67 9.72 -14.03
CA ILE A 62 13.13 9.67 -14.11
C ILE A 62 13.62 10.09 -15.51
N ARG A 63 12.82 9.80 -16.53
CA ARG A 63 13.21 10.00 -17.93
C ARG A 63 12.71 11.31 -18.52
N LEU A 64 11.53 11.77 -18.09
CA LEU A 64 10.80 12.85 -18.74
C LEU A 64 10.89 14.19 -17.99
N ASP A 65 11.07 14.17 -16.67
CA ASP A 65 11.10 15.40 -15.87
C ASP A 65 12.51 15.92 -15.63
N PHE A 66 12.60 17.23 -15.37
CA PHE A 66 13.84 17.86 -14.93
C PHE A 66 14.17 17.51 -13.48
N TRP A 67 15.42 17.11 -13.23
CA TRP A 67 15.95 16.80 -11.91
C TRP A 67 17.12 17.72 -11.59
N ASP A 68 16.94 18.59 -10.60
CA ASP A 68 18.03 19.38 -10.04
C ASP A 68 18.98 18.55 -9.19
N ASP A 69 20.18 19.08 -8.99
CA ASP A 69 21.25 18.38 -8.25
C ASP A 69 20.84 18.03 -6.81
N SER A 70 20.04 18.87 -6.15
CA SER A 70 19.62 18.64 -4.76
C SER A 70 18.67 17.47 -4.63
N LEU A 71 17.74 17.30 -5.57
CA LEU A 71 16.84 16.16 -5.61
C LEU A 71 17.59 14.87 -5.91
N VAL A 72 18.54 14.89 -6.86
CA VAL A 72 19.35 13.70 -7.15
C VAL A 72 20.19 13.30 -5.93
N GLU A 73 20.79 14.27 -5.24
CA GLU A 73 21.57 13.99 -4.04
C GLU A 73 20.69 13.43 -2.91
N PHE A 74 19.49 13.97 -2.72
CA PHE A 74 18.52 13.39 -1.80
C PHE A 74 18.21 11.93 -2.14
N MET A 75 17.94 11.62 -3.41
CA MET A 75 17.67 10.25 -3.84
C MET A 75 18.87 9.33 -3.55
N LYS A 76 20.12 9.77 -3.79
CA LYS A 76 21.33 8.97 -3.50
C LYS A 76 21.47 8.58 -2.03
N THR A 77 21.03 9.44 -1.12
CA THR A 77 21.05 9.16 0.33
C THR A 77 19.89 8.29 0.80
N ARG A 78 18.94 7.98 -0.11
CA ARG A 78 17.72 7.20 0.14
C ARG A 78 17.70 5.98 -0.78
N GLY A 79 16.52 5.56 -1.22
CA GLY A 79 16.30 4.36 -2.01
C GLY A 79 15.31 3.42 -1.34
N ASN A 80 14.88 2.43 -2.11
CA ASN A 80 13.82 1.51 -1.72
C ASN A 80 14.21 0.66 -0.52
N ALA A 81 15.47 0.23 -0.43
CA ALA A 81 15.96 -0.52 0.72
C ALA A 81 15.82 0.28 2.03
N ALA A 82 16.23 1.55 2.03
CA ALA A 82 16.11 2.43 3.19
C ALA A 82 14.64 2.73 3.53
N ALA A 83 13.79 2.92 2.52
CA ALA A 83 12.37 3.12 2.72
C ALA A 83 11.70 1.88 3.30
N ASN A 84 12.03 0.68 2.82
CA ASN A 84 11.47 -0.58 3.34
C ASN A 84 11.93 -0.83 4.78
N ALA A 85 13.20 -0.58 5.10
CA ALA A 85 13.71 -0.70 6.47
C ALA A 85 12.96 0.19 7.48
N PHE A 86 12.40 1.32 7.01
CA PHE A 86 11.66 2.26 7.85
C PHE A 86 10.14 2.05 7.81
N TYR A 87 9.54 2.11 6.62
CA TYR A 87 8.10 2.06 6.42
C TYR A 87 7.51 0.65 6.41
N GLU A 88 8.34 -0.40 6.29
CA GLU A 88 7.92 -1.81 6.35
C GLU A 88 8.53 -2.58 7.52
N LYS A 89 9.04 -1.85 8.53
CA LYS A 89 9.75 -2.44 9.68
C LYS A 89 8.92 -3.51 10.41
N CYS A 90 7.61 -3.30 10.54
CA CYS A 90 6.72 -4.12 11.35
C CYS A 90 5.50 -4.61 10.55
N VAL A 91 5.67 -4.98 9.27
CA VAL A 91 4.57 -5.53 8.46
C VAL A 91 4.18 -6.91 8.99
N PRO A 92 2.93 -7.14 9.42
CA PRO A 92 2.49 -8.45 9.88
C PRO A 92 2.61 -9.51 8.80
N LEU A 93 2.92 -10.76 9.19
CA LEU A 93 3.11 -11.88 8.24
C LEU A 93 1.87 -12.15 7.38
N PHE A 94 0.68 -11.90 7.92
CA PHE A 94 -0.60 -12.08 7.22
C PHE A 94 -1.01 -10.88 6.35
N TYR A 95 -0.29 -9.75 6.44
CA TYR A 95 -0.66 -8.56 5.69
C TYR A 95 -0.31 -8.74 4.21
N TYR A 96 -1.32 -8.61 3.36
CA TYR A 96 -1.15 -8.83 1.92
C TYR A 96 -0.32 -7.71 1.29
N ARG A 97 0.79 -8.06 0.65
CA ARG A 97 1.59 -7.14 -0.17
C ARG A 97 1.12 -7.22 -1.62
N PRO A 98 0.67 -6.11 -2.24
CA PRO A 98 0.18 -6.14 -3.60
C PRO A 98 1.31 -6.41 -4.60
N GLN A 99 0.96 -7.09 -5.68
CA GLN A 99 1.82 -7.39 -6.82
C GLN A 99 1.51 -6.45 -7.99
N GLU A 100 2.36 -6.48 -9.02
CA GLU A 100 2.19 -5.68 -10.23
C GLU A 100 0.80 -5.83 -10.88
N LYS A 101 0.25 -7.05 -10.90
CA LYS A 101 -1.01 -7.35 -11.58
C LYS A 101 -2.25 -7.13 -10.71
N ASP A 102 -2.07 -6.77 -9.44
CA ASP A 102 -3.20 -6.52 -8.55
C ASP A 102 -3.98 -5.26 -8.93
N CYS A 103 -5.26 -5.26 -8.54
CA CYS A 103 -6.14 -4.13 -8.78
C CYS A 103 -5.65 -2.88 -8.05
N VAL A 104 -6.02 -1.71 -8.60
CA VAL A 104 -5.58 -0.40 -8.09
C VAL A 104 -5.94 -0.21 -6.61
N VAL A 105 -7.07 -0.76 -6.16
CA VAL A 105 -7.53 -0.64 -4.77
C VAL A 105 -6.54 -1.28 -3.79
N LEU A 106 -5.97 -2.44 -4.11
CA LEU A 106 -4.99 -3.10 -3.23
C LEU A 106 -3.69 -2.30 -3.14
N LYS A 107 -3.24 -1.74 -4.27
CA LYS A 107 -2.05 -0.87 -4.31
C LYS A 107 -2.27 0.44 -3.57
N ASP A 108 -3.44 1.07 -3.74
CA ASP A 108 -3.82 2.29 -3.03
C ASP A 108 -3.81 2.09 -1.51
N GLN A 109 -4.48 1.03 -1.04
CA GLN A 109 -4.55 0.76 0.40
C GLN A 109 -3.19 0.43 1.00
N TRP A 110 -2.33 -0.29 0.27
CA TRP A 110 -0.95 -0.55 0.67
C TRP A 110 -0.12 0.74 0.78
N ILE A 111 -0.13 1.59 -0.25
CA ILE A 111 0.62 2.86 -0.28
C ILE A 111 0.16 3.78 0.86
N ARG A 112 -1.15 3.87 1.11
CA ARG A 112 -1.71 4.64 2.24
C ARG A 112 -1.34 4.03 3.59
N ALA A 113 -1.42 2.71 3.75
CA ALA A 113 -0.98 2.04 4.98
C ALA A 113 0.49 2.35 5.28
N LYS A 114 1.34 2.21 4.26
CA LYS A 114 2.79 2.37 4.32
C LYS A 114 3.21 3.81 4.63
N TYR A 115 2.71 4.81 3.88
CA TYR A 115 3.24 6.19 3.96
C TYR A 115 2.32 7.20 4.63
N GLU A 116 0.99 7.09 4.46
CA GLU A 116 0.02 8.03 5.03
C GLU A 116 -0.27 7.72 6.50
N ARG A 117 -0.63 6.47 6.77
CA ARG A 117 -0.98 5.99 8.12
C ARG A 117 0.24 5.47 8.88
N ARG A 118 1.35 5.21 8.18
CA ARG A 118 2.63 4.74 8.73
C ARG A 118 2.45 3.51 9.63
N GLU A 119 1.56 2.61 9.21
CA GLU A 119 1.08 1.47 10.01
C GLU A 119 2.21 0.51 10.44
N PHE A 120 3.32 0.49 9.72
CA PHE A 120 4.38 -0.52 9.89
C PHE A 120 5.71 0.07 10.35
N THR A 121 5.76 1.33 10.82
CA THR A 121 7.01 1.95 11.32
C THR A 121 7.38 1.53 12.74
N GLY A 122 6.42 0.95 13.48
CA GLY A 122 6.57 0.63 14.90
C GLY A 122 6.42 1.83 15.85
N GLU A 123 6.18 3.04 15.31
CA GLU A 123 5.88 4.24 16.13
C GLU A 123 4.40 4.26 16.58
N SER A 124 3.50 3.64 15.81
CA SER A 124 2.07 3.62 16.07
C SER A 124 1.66 2.41 16.92
N ASN A 125 1.93 2.43 18.22
CA ASN A 125 1.45 1.38 19.14
C ASN A 125 -0.07 1.40 19.37
N SER A 126 -0.75 2.50 19.07
CA SER A 126 -2.21 2.67 19.29
C SER A 126 -3.08 2.31 18.09
N LEU A 127 -2.48 2.07 16.92
CA LEU A 127 -3.16 1.56 15.72
C LEU A 127 -2.83 0.09 15.50
N GLN A 128 -2.58 -0.70 16.55
CA GLN A 128 -2.71 -2.15 16.41
C GLN A 128 -4.13 -2.42 15.90
N GLN A 129 -4.19 -2.73 14.61
CA GLN A 129 -5.31 -2.37 13.78
C GLN A 129 -6.55 -3.17 14.18
N GLY A 130 -7.74 -2.66 13.87
CA GLY A 130 -8.96 -3.44 14.04
C GLY A 130 -8.90 -4.84 13.40
N TYR A 131 -8.04 -5.03 12.40
CA TYR A 131 -7.81 -6.34 11.78
C TYR A 131 -6.88 -7.30 12.56
N SER A 132 -6.19 -6.84 13.61
CA SER A 132 -5.25 -7.62 14.43
C SER A 132 -5.82 -7.98 15.81
N SER A 133 -7.04 -7.55 16.16
CA SER A 133 -7.66 -7.76 17.47
C SER A 133 -8.27 -9.15 17.69
N GLY A 134 -8.26 -10.02 16.67
CA GLY A 134 -8.96 -11.31 16.67
C GLY A 134 -10.50 -11.21 16.60
N LEU A 135 -11.06 -10.00 16.61
CA LEU A 135 -12.49 -9.75 16.44
C LEU A 135 -12.70 -8.52 15.56
N TYR A 136 -13.28 -8.73 14.38
CA TYR A 136 -13.60 -7.66 13.46
C TYR A 136 -15.08 -7.63 13.13
N GLU A 137 -15.69 -6.46 13.29
CA GLU A 137 -17.09 -6.22 12.99
C GLU A 137 -17.23 -5.06 12.01
N GLY A 138 -18.11 -5.21 11.01
CA GLY A 138 -18.40 -4.13 10.08
C GLY A 138 -19.63 -4.35 9.22
N ILE A 139 -20.11 -3.28 8.59
CA ILE A 139 -21.22 -3.32 7.65
C ILE A 139 -20.66 -3.38 6.22
N LEU A 140 -21.00 -4.42 5.47
CA LEU A 140 -20.61 -4.57 4.07
C LEU A 140 -21.84 -4.72 3.17
N TRP A 141 -21.72 -4.24 1.93
CA TRP A 141 -22.70 -4.47 0.88
C TRP A 141 -22.58 -5.89 0.34
N LYS A 142 -23.54 -6.75 0.68
CA LYS A 142 -23.56 -8.13 0.22
C LYS A 142 -24.55 -8.30 -0.93
N LYS A 143 -24.10 -8.90 -2.04
CA LYS A 143 -24.97 -9.32 -3.13
C LYS A 143 -25.88 -10.47 -2.70
N GLY A 144 -27.18 -10.33 -2.96
CA GLY A 144 -28.19 -11.37 -2.81
C GLY A 144 -27.99 -12.49 -3.82
N LYS A 145 -28.32 -13.73 -3.43
CA LYS A 145 -28.14 -14.92 -4.27
C LYS A 145 -29.02 -14.85 -5.52
N ASP A 146 -30.30 -14.53 -5.33
CA ASP A 146 -31.31 -14.68 -6.40
C ASP A 146 -31.65 -13.35 -7.07
N ASN A 147 -31.79 -12.27 -6.30
CA ASN A 147 -32.21 -10.96 -6.83
C ASN A 147 -31.06 -10.09 -7.38
N LYS A 148 -29.81 -10.53 -7.27
CA LYS A 148 -28.57 -9.80 -7.64
C LYS A 148 -28.43 -8.39 -7.01
N GLN A 149 -29.30 -8.00 -6.08
CA GLN A 149 -29.25 -6.70 -5.40
C GLN A 149 -28.20 -6.72 -4.29
N PHE A 150 -27.52 -5.59 -4.09
CA PHE A 150 -26.62 -5.39 -2.97
C PHE A 150 -27.39 -4.80 -1.79
N LEU A 151 -27.25 -5.41 -0.62
CA LEU A 151 -27.88 -4.95 0.61
C LEU A 151 -26.84 -4.92 1.73
N LYS A 152 -26.94 -3.92 2.61
CA LYS A 152 -26.05 -3.79 3.78
C LYS A 152 -26.26 -4.96 4.74
N ARG A 153 -25.17 -5.60 5.18
CA ARG A 153 -25.18 -6.70 6.15
C ARG A 153 -24.08 -6.47 7.17
N ARG A 154 -24.37 -6.78 8.43
CA ARG A 154 -23.38 -6.82 9.50
C ARG A 154 -22.59 -8.11 9.38
N PHE A 155 -21.27 -8.00 9.35
CA PHE A 155 -20.32 -9.11 9.33
C PHE A 155 -19.54 -9.12 10.64
N LEU A 156 -19.26 -10.32 11.13
CA LEU A 156 -18.44 -10.57 12.30
C LEU A 156 -17.43 -11.65 11.97
N LEU A 157 -16.15 -11.30 12.01
CA LEU A 157 -15.02 -12.22 11.93
C LEU A 157 -14.49 -12.43 13.34
N SER A 158 -14.45 -13.67 13.81
CA SER A 158 -13.97 -14.02 15.15
C SER A 158 -12.94 -15.14 15.06
N GLU A 159 -11.77 -14.87 15.62
CA GLU A 159 -10.68 -15.83 15.74
C GLU A 159 -10.97 -16.84 16.85
N THR A 160 -11.62 -16.42 17.95
CA THR A 160 -11.97 -17.29 19.08
C THR A 160 -12.79 -18.52 18.67
N ASP A 161 -13.68 -18.37 17.70
CA ASP A 161 -14.49 -19.47 17.18
C ASP A 161 -14.20 -19.82 15.71
N PHE A 162 -13.13 -19.25 15.13
CA PHE A 162 -12.70 -19.41 13.75
C PHE A 162 -13.84 -19.25 12.73
N THR A 163 -14.69 -18.23 12.91
CA THR A 163 -15.84 -18.03 12.02
C THR A 163 -15.96 -16.64 11.42
N LEU A 164 -16.47 -16.61 10.19
CA LEU A 164 -17.07 -15.43 9.58
C LEU A 164 -18.59 -15.59 9.55
N ARG A 165 -19.28 -14.68 10.24
CA ARG A 165 -20.73 -14.64 10.39
C ARG A 165 -21.29 -13.40 9.71
N TYR A 166 -22.53 -13.48 9.21
CA TYR A 166 -23.26 -12.26 8.81
C TYR A 166 -24.76 -12.31 9.15
N PHE A 167 -25.32 -11.12 9.35
CA PHE A 167 -26.68 -10.91 9.85
C PHE A 167 -27.49 -10.06 8.86
N THR A 168 -28.80 -10.32 8.77
CA THR A 168 -29.71 -9.60 7.83
C THR A 168 -30.42 -8.40 8.43
N LYS A 169 -30.50 -8.31 9.76
CA LYS A 169 -31.09 -7.20 10.52
C LYS A 169 -30.07 -6.75 11.58
N GLU A 170 -30.29 -5.57 12.16
CA GLU A 170 -29.44 -5.01 13.23
C GLU A 170 -29.44 -5.87 14.50
N ASP A 171 -30.53 -6.62 14.74
CA ASP A 171 -30.61 -7.58 15.84
C ASP A 171 -29.78 -8.84 15.55
N VAL A 172 -28.84 -9.12 16.47
CA VAL A 172 -27.93 -10.28 16.50
C VAL A 172 -28.66 -11.63 16.53
N SER A 173 -29.98 -11.62 16.69
CA SER A 173 -30.85 -12.79 16.78
C SER A 173 -31.06 -13.53 15.44
N TRP A 174 -30.73 -12.93 14.29
CA TRP A 174 -30.91 -13.55 12.97
C TRP A 174 -29.59 -13.77 12.23
N LEU A 175 -28.76 -14.69 12.77
CA LEU A 175 -27.58 -15.22 12.09
C LEU A 175 -28.00 -15.90 10.77
N LYS A 176 -27.56 -15.36 9.63
CA LYS A 176 -27.93 -15.94 8.32
C LYS A 176 -26.93 -16.96 7.81
N CYS A 177 -25.66 -16.82 8.16
CA CYS A 177 -24.62 -17.76 7.75
C CYS A 177 -23.46 -17.72 8.72
N ARG A 178 -22.89 -18.88 9.00
CA ARG A 178 -21.64 -19.07 9.74
C ARG A 178 -20.72 -19.94 8.89
N ARG A 179 -19.57 -19.40 8.52
CA ARG A 179 -18.54 -20.13 7.79
C ARG A 179 -17.36 -20.36 8.73
N HIS A 180 -16.99 -21.61 8.93
CA HIS A 180 -15.77 -21.98 9.66
C HIS A 180 -14.56 -21.92 8.71
N PHE A 181 -13.43 -21.49 9.24
CA PHE A 181 -12.14 -21.63 8.58
C PHE A 181 -11.50 -22.96 9.00
N SER A 182 -10.88 -23.64 8.04
CA SER A 182 -10.15 -24.90 8.21
C SER A 182 -8.67 -24.65 8.48
#